data_AF-F9EJM2-F1
#
_entry.id   AF-F9EJM2-F1
#
_cell.length_a   1.000
_cell.length_b   1.000
_cell.length_c   1.000
_cell.angle_alpha   90.00
_cell.angle_beta   90.00
_cell.angle_gamma   90.00
#
_symmetry.space_group_name_H-M   'P 1'
#
loop_
_entity.id
_entity.type
_entity.pdbx_description
1 polymer ?
#
loop_
_entity_poly.entity_id
_entity_poly.type
_entity_poly.pdbx_seq_one_letter_code
_entity_poly.pdbx_strand_id
1 'polypeptide(L)' 'MFEIKSVSSNYIYRDMKYLKENNVLEYQGSSKKGKWIIKK' A
#
# COMPACT_ATOMS: atom_id res chain seq x y z
N MET A 1 20.72 1.53 -12.24
CA MET A 1 20.36 0.21 -11.68
C MET A 1 19.54 0.47 -10.43
N PHE A 2 18.28 0.06 -10.37
CA PHE A 2 17.44 0.29 -9.19
C PHE A 2 17.66 -0.85 -8.20
N GLU A 3 18.18 -0.53 -7.03
CA GLU A 3 18.39 -1.47 -5.93
C GLU A 3 17.03 -1.73 -5.26
N ILE A 4 16.50 -2.94 -5.36
CA ILE A 4 15.32 -3.34 -4.59
C ILE A 4 15.78 -3.58 -3.16
N LYS A 5 15.67 -2.56 -2.31
CA LYS A 5 15.84 -2.74 -0.86
C LYS A 5 14.75 -3.69 -0.37
N SER A 6 15.15 -4.81 0.22
CA SER A 6 14.24 -5.72 0.90
C SER A 6 13.72 -5.04 2.17
N VAL A 7 12.54 -4.45 2.08
CA VAL A 7 11.85 -3.85 3.22
C VAL A 7 11.08 -4.93 3.97
N SER A 8 11.11 -4.92 5.31
CA SER A 8 10.34 -5.89 6.08
C SER A 8 8.83 -5.69 5.88
N SER A 9 8.06 -6.77 5.96
CA SER A 9 6.60 -6.75 5.86
C SER A 9 5.95 -5.80 6.89
N ASN A 10 6.55 -5.66 8.07
CA ASN A 10 6.08 -4.75 9.12
C ASN A 10 6.18 -3.28 8.69
N TYR A 11 7.24 -2.88 7.99
CA TYR A 11 7.37 -1.51 7.50
C TYR A 11 6.36 -1.24 6.39
N ILE A 12 6.21 -2.18 5.44
CA ILE A 12 5.21 -2.07 4.37
C ILE A 12 3.79 -1.94 4.96
N TYR A 13 3.45 -2.73 5.98
CA TYR A 13 2.15 -2.64 6.65
C TYR A 13 1.92 -1.28 7.31
N ARG A 14 2.92 -0.74 8.02
CA ARG A 14 2.84 0.57 8.67
C ARG A 14 2.61 1.69 7.65
N ASP A 15 3.37 1.68 6.57
CA ASP A 15 3.27 2.69 5.51
C ASP A 15 1.90 2.60 4.80
N MET A 16 1.47 1.39 4.43
CA MET A 16 0.16 1.16 3.81
C MET A 16 -1.00 1.63 4.72
N LYS A 17 -0.91 1.35 6.03
CA LYS A 17 -1.90 1.81 7.02
C LYS A 17 -1.95 3.34 7.07
N TYR A 18 -0.79 3.99 7.18
CA TYR A 18 -0.70 5.45 7.20
C TYR A 18 -1.32 6.08 5.93
N LEU A 19 -1.00 5.56 4.75
CA LEU A 19 -1.53 6.09 3.48
C LEU A 19 -3.05 5.92 3.37
N LYS A 20 -3.59 4.82 3.89
CA LYS A 20 -5.04 4.59 3.95
C LYS A 20 -5.72 5.57 4.91
N GLU A 21 -5.16 5.76 6.11
CA GLU A 21 -5.71 6.69 7.12
C GLU A 21 -5.70 8.15 6.66
N ASN A 22 -4.71 8.53 5.85
CA ASN A 22 -4.61 9.87 5.25
C ASN A 22 -5.40 10.01 3.94
N ASN A 23 -6.23 9.03 3.57
CA ASN A 23 -7.05 9.03 2.35
C ASN A 23 -6.24 9.21 1.06
N VAL A 24 -4.96 8.83 1.07
CA VAL A 24 -4.06 8.82 -0.10
C VAL A 24 -4.18 7.49 -0.86
N LEU A 25 -4.47 6.40 -0.15
CA LEU A 25 -4.55 5.05 -0.71
C LEU A 25 -5.89 4.39 -0.36
N GLU A 26 -6.58 3.87 -1.36
CA GLU A 26 -7.86 3.17 -1.19
C GLU A 26 -7.78 1.76 -1.77
N TYR A 27 -8.33 0.77 -1.06
CA TYR A 27 -8.50 -0.57 -1.63
C TYR A 27 -9.85 -0.67 -2.31
N GLN A 28 -9.85 -0.97 -3.60
CA GLN A 28 -11.08 -1.16 -4.38
C GLN A 28 -11.23 -2.61 -4.81
N GLY A 29 -12.43 -3.15 -4.67
CA GLY A 29 -12.79 -4.52 -5.05
C GLY A 29 -12.83 -5.51 -3.87
N SER A 30 -12.94 -6.80 -4.19
CA SER A 30 -13.04 -7.87 -3.20
C SER A 30 -11.67 -8.33 -2.70
N SER A 31 -11.61 -8.98 -1.54
CA SER A 31 -10.35 -9.48 -0.95
C SER A 31 -9.52 -10.39 -1.88
N LYS A 32 -10.15 -11.06 -2.86
CA LYS A 32 -9.48 -11.95 -3.82
C LYS A 32 -9.03 -11.26 -5.12
N LYS A 33 -9.61 -10.11 -5.47
CA LYS A 33 -9.39 -9.45 -6.78
C LYS A 33 -9.21 -7.94 -6.72
N GLY A 34 -9.18 -7.37 -5.52
CA GLY A 34 -9.07 -5.93 -5.35
C GLY A 34 -7.64 -5.43 -5.53
N LYS A 35 -7.53 -4.12 -5.70
CA LYS A 35 -6.27 -3.42 -5.95
C LYS A 35 -6.21 -2.17 -5.08
N TRP A 36 -5.00 -1.79 -4.72
CA TRP A 36 -4.75 -0.49 -4.09
C TRP A 36 -4.67 0.58 -5.17
N ILE A 37 -5.43 1.65 -4.98
CA ILE A 37 -5.53 2.81 -5.86
C ILE A 37 -4.99 4.03 -5.11
N ILE A 38 -4.07 4.76 -5.74
CA ILE A 38 -3.55 6.03 -5.20
C ILE A 38 -4.51 7.14 -5.64
N LYS A 39 -5.05 7.86 -4.67
CA LYS A 39 -5.92 9.02 -4.89
C LYS A 39 -5.03 10.22 -5.22
N LYS A 40 -5.39 10.97 -6.26
CA LYS A 40 -4.73 12.23 -6.64
C LYS A 40 -5.25 13.38 -5.80
#